data_AF-A0A1Z9T227-F1
#
_entry.id   AF-A0A1Z9T227-F1
#
_cell.length_a   1.000
_cell.length_b   1.000
_cell.length_c   1.000
_cell.angle_alpha   90.00
_cell.angle_beta   90.00
_cell.angle_gamma   90.00
#
_symmetry.space_group_name_H-M   'P 1'
#
loop_
_entity.id
_entity.type
_entity.pdbx_description
1 polymer ?
#
loop_
_entity_poly.entity_id
_entity_poly.type
_entity_poly.pdbx_seq_one_letter_code
_entity_poly.pdbx_strand_id
1 'polypeptide(L)'
;MANKKVKVERKPMKIKRTRKITEEQREALRQRMIEMRKKRKPAEYKNVNKRVLALPEDDRYSFKNVKEWIKETKEQISTLNKQARGRNVLPQDRQKASNLVDSKKAYIRYCEHYIKTGDWIGMFSGKHEEQKVVPRCIAMAYHPDGTPKRSVGIFYSDINMVWTKDMDESEYANLENREYIKSETIAVTDKQFTGDM
;
A
#
# COMPACT_ATOMS: atom_id res chain seq x y z
N MET A 1 -49.64 18.54 22.10
CA MET A 1 -49.39 19.81 21.37
C MET A 1 -48.80 19.47 20.01
N ALA A 2 -49.57 19.62 18.93
CA ALA A 2 -49.18 19.17 17.59
C ALA A 2 -48.31 20.24 16.89
N ASN A 3 -47.08 19.89 16.51
CA ASN A 3 -46.20 20.79 15.78
C ASN A 3 -46.74 21.03 14.36
N LYS A 4 -47.14 22.28 14.10
CA LYS A 4 -47.63 22.78 12.80
C LYS A 4 -46.51 22.64 11.76
N LYS A 5 -46.69 21.78 10.75
CA LYS A 5 -45.73 21.66 9.62
C LYS A 5 -45.71 22.96 8.84
N VAL A 6 -44.65 23.76 9.00
CA VAL A 6 -44.38 24.93 8.16
C VAL A 6 -43.98 24.42 6.78
N LYS A 7 -44.89 24.58 5.80
CA LYS A 7 -44.65 24.25 4.40
C LYS A 7 -43.80 25.37 3.79
N VAL A 8 -42.48 25.24 3.87
CA VAL A 8 -41.54 26.21 3.27
C VAL A 8 -41.54 26.00 1.76
N GLU A 9 -42.28 26.83 1.03
CA GLU A 9 -42.24 26.85 -0.44
C GLU A 9 -40.89 27.40 -0.91
N ARG A 10 -40.05 26.50 -1.45
CA ARG A 10 -38.75 26.86 -2.00
C ARG A 10 -38.95 27.54 -3.36
N LYS A 11 -38.62 28.82 -3.46
CA LYS A 11 -38.60 29.55 -4.74
C LYS A 11 -37.70 28.81 -5.76
N PRO A 12 -38.09 28.72 -7.04
CA PRO A 12 -37.29 28.04 -8.05
C PRO A 12 -35.91 28.71 -8.18
N MET A 13 -34.86 27.90 -8.04
CA MET A 13 -33.49 28.35 -8.14
C MET A 13 -33.23 28.84 -9.58
N LYS A 14 -32.71 30.06 -9.76
CA LYS A 14 -32.40 30.61 -11.10
C LYS A 14 -31.42 29.68 -11.83
N ILE A 15 -31.91 28.94 -12.81
CA ILE A 15 -31.10 28.05 -13.64
C ILE A 15 -30.17 28.93 -14.49
N LYS A 16 -28.85 28.72 -14.37
CA LYS A 16 -27.86 29.44 -15.17
C LYS A 16 -28.11 29.14 -16.65
N ARG A 17 -28.27 30.17 -17.48
CA ARG A 17 -28.38 30.05 -18.94
C ARG A 17 -27.18 29.26 -19.48
N THR A 18 -27.43 28.10 -20.08
CA THR A 18 -26.42 27.36 -20.82
C THR A 18 -26.12 28.13 -22.12
N ARG A 19 -24.86 28.50 -22.36
CA ARG A 19 -24.46 29.12 -23.63
C ARG A 19 -24.64 28.10 -24.76
N LYS A 20 -25.43 28.45 -25.78
CA LYS A 20 -25.51 27.70 -27.04
C LYS A 20 -24.18 27.90 -27.78
N ILE A 21 -23.28 26.93 -27.68
CA ILE A 21 -22.00 26.91 -28.41
C ILE A 21 -22.29 26.49 -29.86
N THR A 22 -21.80 27.26 -30.83
CA THR A 22 -21.81 26.88 -32.25
C THR A 22 -20.79 25.77 -32.51
N GLU A 23 -20.98 24.95 -33.55
CA GLU A 23 -20.12 23.79 -33.82
C GLU A 23 -18.65 24.19 -34.05
N GLU A 24 -18.43 25.31 -34.76
CA GLU A 24 -17.10 25.89 -34.99
C GLU A 24 -16.38 26.28 -33.68
N GLN A 25 -17.10 26.87 -32.72
CA GLN A 25 -16.54 27.22 -31.41
C GLN A 25 -16.17 25.96 -30.60
N ARG A 26 -16.91 24.87 -30.80
CA ARG A 26 -16.64 23.58 -30.14
C ARG A 26 -15.41 22.89 -30.72
N GLU A 27 -15.17 23.05 -32.02
CA GLU A 27 -13.99 22.53 -32.70
C GLU A 27 -12.73 23.34 -32.38
N ALA A 28 -12.81 24.67 -32.39
CA ALA A 28 -11.73 25.54 -31.95
C ALA A 28 -11.36 25.27 -30.48
N LEU A 29 -12.36 25.04 -29.61
CA LEU A 29 -12.10 24.63 -28.23
C LEU A 29 -11.42 23.25 -28.16
N ARG A 30 -11.82 22.28 -28.99
CA ARG A 30 -11.17 20.96 -29.04
C ARG A 30 -9.72 21.06 -29.50
N GLN A 31 -9.44 21.81 -30.56
CA GLN A 31 -8.08 22.02 -31.07
C GLN A 31 -7.20 22.71 -30.02
N ARG A 32 -7.69 23.77 -29.38
CA ARG A 32 -7.00 24.45 -28.28
C ARG A 32 -6.71 23.51 -27.11
N MET A 33 -7.66 22.64 -26.76
CA MET A 33 -7.46 21.66 -25.67
C MET A 33 -6.43 20.59 -26.05
N ILE A 34 -6.35 20.20 -27.33
CA ILE A 34 -5.31 19.26 -27.83
C ILE A 34 -3.93 19.93 -27.76
N GLU A 35 -3.81 21.17 -28.23
CA GLU A 35 -2.56 21.94 -28.13
C GLU A 35 -2.12 22.14 -26.68
N MET A 36 -3.05 22.47 -25.77
CA MET A 36 -2.74 22.58 -24.34
C MET A 36 -2.33 21.24 -23.72
N ARG A 37 -2.91 20.12 -24.17
CA ARG A 37 -2.49 18.77 -23.74
C ARG A 37 -1.09 18.43 -24.25
N LYS A 38 -0.77 18.76 -25.51
CA LYS A 38 0.57 18.56 -26.09
C LYS A 38 1.64 19.41 -25.41
N LYS A 39 1.28 20.63 -24.94
CA LYS A 39 2.18 21.54 -24.21
C LYS A 39 2.35 21.19 -22.72
N ARG A 40 1.59 20.23 -22.16
CA ARG A 40 1.85 19.78 -20.78
C ARG A 40 3.19 19.05 -20.76
N LYS A 41 4.17 19.66 -20.08
CA LYS A 41 5.41 18.98 -19.69
C LYS A 41 5.07 17.65 -18.98
N PRO A 42 5.91 16.60 -19.11
CA PRO A 42 5.77 15.42 -18.28
C PRO A 42 5.71 15.87 -16.82
N ALA A 43 4.73 15.37 -16.08
CA ALA A 43 4.45 15.84 -14.73
C ALA A 43 5.71 15.69 -13.87
N GLU A 44 6.33 16.81 -13.49
CA GLU A 44 7.41 16.80 -12.52
C GLU A 44 6.83 16.42 -11.15
N TYR A 45 7.04 15.16 -10.79
CA TYR A 45 6.57 14.61 -9.54
C TYR A 45 7.51 15.02 -8.39
N LYS A 46 7.44 16.28 -7.95
CA LYS A 46 8.25 16.80 -6.83
C LYS A 46 8.05 16.02 -5.53
N ASN A 47 6.88 15.41 -5.36
CA ASN A 47 6.50 14.67 -4.15
C ASN A 47 6.67 13.15 -4.29
N VAL A 48 7.35 12.68 -5.34
CA VAL A 48 7.59 11.25 -5.56
C VAL A 48 9.08 10.97 -5.41
N ASN A 49 9.40 9.90 -4.70
CA ASN A 49 10.79 9.52 -4.49
C ASN A 49 11.46 9.13 -5.82
N LYS A 50 12.70 9.60 -6.00
CA LYS A 50 13.51 9.32 -7.20
C LYS A 50 13.68 7.82 -7.47
N ARG A 51 13.79 7.00 -6.43
CA ARG A 51 13.92 5.53 -6.55
C ARG A 51 12.67 4.92 -7.17
N VAL A 52 11.49 5.31 -6.70
CA VAL A 52 10.20 4.78 -7.20
C VAL A 52 9.95 5.17 -8.66
N LEU A 53 10.45 6.35 -9.07
CA LEU A 53 10.38 6.79 -10.47
C LEU A 53 11.40 6.10 -11.39
N ALA A 54 12.53 5.66 -10.85
CA ALA A 54 13.57 4.98 -11.61
C ALA A 54 13.28 3.48 -11.82
N LEU A 55 12.35 2.91 -11.03
CA LEU A 55 11.94 1.52 -11.19
C LEU A 55 11.28 1.29 -12.56
N PRO A 56 11.51 0.12 -13.18
CA PRO A 56 10.81 -0.24 -14.40
C PRO A 56 9.31 -0.36 -14.13
N GLU A 57 8.50 -0.10 -15.16
CA GLU A 57 7.04 -0.14 -15.06
C GLU A 57 6.49 -1.54 -14.69
N ASP A 58 7.27 -2.59 -14.99
CA ASP A 58 6.94 -4.00 -14.71
C ASP A 58 7.27 -4.42 -13.27
N ASP A 59 7.97 -3.59 -12.49
CA ASP A 59 8.20 -3.88 -11.07
C ASP A 59 6.86 -3.87 -10.32
N ARG A 60 6.69 -4.83 -9.40
CA ARG A 60 5.53 -4.89 -8.51
C ARG A 60 5.27 -3.58 -7.77
N TYR A 61 6.33 -2.88 -7.36
CA TYR A 61 6.25 -1.60 -6.66
C TYR A 61 6.47 -0.39 -7.57
N SER A 62 6.29 -0.56 -8.89
CA SER A 62 6.34 0.54 -9.83
C SER A 62 5.31 1.62 -9.46
N PHE A 63 5.64 2.87 -9.78
CA PHE A 63 4.76 4.01 -9.53
C PHE A 63 3.35 3.82 -10.11
N LYS A 64 3.26 3.16 -11.27
CA LYS A 64 2.00 2.81 -11.93
C LYS A 64 1.19 1.81 -11.11
N ASN A 65 1.80 0.72 -10.68
CA ASN A 65 1.14 -0.35 -9.93
C ASN A 65 0.63 0.16 -8.56
N VAL A 66 1.44 0.94 -7.83
CA VAL A 66 1.00 1.50 -6.54
C VAL A 66 -0.16 2.49 -6.72
N LYS A 67 -0.18 3.27 -7.80
CA LYS A 67 -1.33 4.13 -8.12
C LYS A 67 -2.58 3.33 -8.47
N GLU A 68 -2.44 2.20 -9.15
CA GLU A 68 -3.54 1.28 -9.42
C GLU A 68 -4.12 0.72 -8.11
N TRP A 69 -3.26 0.29 -7.19
CA TRP A 69 -3.70 -0.18 -5.86
C TRP A 69 -4.48 0.89 -5.10
N ILE A 70 -4.03 2.15 -5.14
CA ILE A 70 -4.76 3.28 -4.51
C ILE A 70 -6.15 3.45 -5.14
N LYS A 71 -6.24 3.35 -6.47
CA LYS A 71 -7.53 3.49 -7.18
C LYS A 71 -8.51 2.39 -6.75
N GLU A 72 -8.07 1.16 -6.76
CA GLU A 72 -8.93 0.01 -6.44
C GLU A 72 -9.30 -0.04 -4.97
N THR A 73 -8.38 0.35 -4.08
CA THR A 73 -8.69 0.51 -2.65
C THR A 73 -9.76 1.59 -2.43
N LYS A 74 -9.74 2.69 -3.20
CA LYS A 74 -10.80 3.71 -3.14
C LYS A 74 -12.15 3.16 -3.63
N GLU A 75 -12.14 2.30 -4.63
CA GLU A 75 -13.36 1.60 -5.11
C GLU A 75 -13.90 0.65 -4.02
N GLN A 76 -13.03 -0.13 -3.37
CA GLN A 76 -13.40 -0.98 -2.23
C GLN A 76 -13.96 -0.17 -1.05
N ILE A 77 -13.38 1.01 -0.75
CA ILE A 77 -13.92 1.90 0.28
C ILE A 77 -15.32 2.39 -0.10
N SER A 78 -15.56 2.69 -1.37
CA SER A 78 -16.89 3.10 -1.85
C SER A 78 -17.93 1.99 -1.69
N THR A 79 -17.58 0.75 -2.04
CA THR A 79 -18.48 -0.41 -1.88
C THR A 79 -18.77 -0.70 -0.40
N LEU A 80 -17.73 -0.73 0.45
CA LEU A 80 -17.89 -0.95 1.89
C LEU A 80 -18.68 0.17 2.58
N ASN A 81 -18.53 1.43 2.16
CA ASN A 81 -19.34 2.53 2.69
C ASN A 81 -20.82 2.38 2.33
N LYS A 82 -21.14 1.90 1.12
CA LYS A 82 -22.54 1.61 0.73
C LYS A 82 -23.10 0.48 1.58
N GLN A 83 -22.31 -0.57 1.83
CA GLN A 83 -22.68 -1.68 2.69
C GLN A 83 -22.94 -1.21 4.14
N ALA A 84 -22.05 -0.40 4.72
CA ALA A 84 -22.22 0.11 6.08
C ALA A 84 -23.49 0.98 6.24
N ARG A 85 -23.88 1.73 5.21
CA ARG A 85 -25.06 2.62 5.22
C ARG A 85 -26.36 1.93 4.81
N GLY A 86 -26.35 0.62 4.54
CA GLY A 86 -27.54 -0.13 4.18
C GLY A 86 -28.63 -0.05 5.26
N ARG A 87 -29.89 0.02 4.82
CA ARG A 87 -31.06 0.20 5.70
C ARG A 87 -31.36 -1.04 6.56
N ASN A 88 -31.07 -2.24 6.03
CA ASN A 88 -31.40 -3.52 6.66
C ASN A 88 -30.15 -4.26 7.19
N VAL A 89 -29.10 -3.52 7.57
CA VAL A 89 -27.83 -4.11 8.01
C VAL A 89 -27.82 -4.19 9.53
N LEU A 90 -27.47 -5.35 10.05
CA LEU A 90 -27.31 -5.58 11.49
C LEU A 90 -26.25 -4.60 12.06
N PRO A 91 -26.42 -4.08 13.28
CA PRO A 91 -25.46 -3.16 13.88
C PRO A 91 -24.02 -3.71 13.90
N GLN A 92 -23.87 -5.00 14.13
CA GLN A 92 -22.56 -5.67 14.15
C GLN A 92 -21.89 -5.67 12.77
N ASP A 93 -22.64 -5.93 11.69
CA ASP A 93 -22.09 -5.96 10.33
C ASP A 93 -21.77 -4.55 9.83
N ARG A 94 -22.53 -3.54 10.26
CA ARG A 94 -22.20 -2.14 10.03
C ARG A 94 -20.87 -1.77 10.68
N GLN A 95 -20.62 -2.20 11.92
CA GLN A 95 -19.35 -1.95 12.61
C GLN A 95 -18.19 -2.64 11.91
N LYS A 96 -18.34 -3.92 11.52
CA LYS A 96 -17.32 -4.67 10.75
C LYS A 96 -16.99 -3.96 9.45
N ALA A 97 -18.00 -3.53 8.69
CA ALA A 97 -17.81 -2.78 7.44
C ALA A 97 -17.09 -1.44 7.67
N SER A 98 -17.43 -0.71 8.73
CA SER A 98 -16.74 0.55 9.08
C SER A 98 -15.28 0.33 9.44
N ASN A 99 -14.98 -0.70 10.25
CA ASN A 99 -13.62 -1.05 10.61
C ASN A 99 -12.79 -1.39 9.37
N LEU A 100 -13.36 -2.18 8.44
CA LEU A 100 -12.72 -2.49 7.16
C LEU A 100 -12.45 -1.24 6.31
N VAL A 101 -13.39 -0.28 6.27
CA VAL A 101 -13.17 1.01 5.59
C VAL A 101 -11.97 1.74 6.19
N ASP A 102 -11.85 1.79 7.52
CA ASP A 102 -10.74 2.49 8.17
C ASP A 102 -9.39 1.79 7.96
N SER A 103 -9.37 0.45 7.94
CA SER A 103 -8.19 -0.33 7.55
C SER A 103 -7.76 -0.03 6.11
N LYS A 104 -8.71 0.01 5.16
CA LYS A 104 -8.42 0.34 3.75
C LYS A 104 -7.96 1.79 3.56
N LYS A 105 -8.48 2.74 4.36
CA LYS A 105 -7.93 4.11 4.41
C LYS A 105 -6.49 4.12 4.91
N ALA A 106 -6.15 3.28 5.89
CA ALA A 106 -4.76 3.14 6.35
C ALA A 106 -3.85 2.61 5.25
N TYR A 107 -4.32 1.63 4.47
CA TYR A 107 -3.58 1.11 3.31
C TYR A 107 -3.25 2.20 2.28
N ILE A 108 -4.21 3.07 1.96
CA ILE A 108 -3.95 4.23 1.07
C ILE A 108 -2.83 5.11 1.62
N ARG A 109 -2.79 5.35 2.94
CA ARG A 109 -1.71 6.14 3.56
C ARG A 109 -0.35 5.45 3.43
N TYR A 110 -0.28 4.12 3.51
CA TYR A 110 0.96 3.37 3.29
C TYR A 110 1.45 3.49 1.84
N CYS A 111 0.55 3.36 0.87
CA CYS A 111 0.87 3.56 -0.54
C CYS A 111 1.36 5.00 -0.82
N GLU A 112 0.69 6.00 -0.25
CA GLU A 112 1.11 7.41 -0.38
C GLU A 112 2.45 7.69 0.30
N HIS A 113 2.71 7.04 1.45
CA HIS A 113 3.99 7.12 2.14
C HIS A 113 5.12 6.56 1.28
N TYR A 114 4.92 5.36 0.71
CA TYR A 114 5.87 4.73 -0.18
C TYR A 114 6.19 5.60 -1.40
N ILE A 115 5.16 6.18 -2.03
CA ILE A 115 5.36 7.08 -3.17
C ILE A 115 6.23 8.28 -2.79
N LYS A 116 6.05 8.85 -1.59
CA LYS A 116 6.80 10.03 -1.13
C LYS A 116 8.23 9.71 -0.70
N THR A 117 8.41 8.66 0.09
CA THR A 117 9.68 8.35 0.77
C THR A 117 10.49 7.26 0.07
N GLY A 118 9.85 6.41 -0.72
CA GLY A 118 10.45 5.20 -1.29
C GLY A 118 10.42 3.98 -0.35
N ASP A 119 10.01 4.17 0.91
CA ASP A 119 10.01 3.11 1.92
C ASP A 119 8.61 2.59 2.20
N TRP A 120 8.48 1.27 2.20
CA TRP A 120 7.24 0.57 2.50
C TRP A 120 7.15 0.26 4.00
N ILE A 121 6.05 0.69 4.63
CA ILE A 121 5.82 0.56 6.08
C ILE A 121 4.83 -0.57 6.42
N GLY A 122 4.01 -1.00 5.46
CA GLY A 122 2.97 -1.99 5.71
C GLY A 122 3.52 -3.42 5.84
N MET A 123 2.89 -4.24 6.67
CA MET A 123 3.19 -5.68 6.75
C MET A 123 2.66 -6.48 5.56
N PHE A 124 1.70 -5.91 4.82
CA PHE A 124 1.11 -6.51 3.62
C PHE A 124 1.15 -5.51 2.48
N SER A 125 1.29 -6.00 1.25
CA SER A 125 1.30 -5.21 0.02
C SER A 125 0.52 -5.91 -1.09
N GLY A 126 0.39 -5.23 -2.23
CA GLY A 126 -0.35 -5.72 -3.39
C GLY A 126 -1.77 -5.19 -3.44
N LYS A 127 -2.44 -5.53 -4.54
CA LYS A 127 -3.77 -5.04 -4.88
C LYS A 127 -4.84 -5.33 -3.81
N HIS A 128 -4.76 -6.51 -3.19
CA HIS A 128 -5.67 -6.96 -2.15
C HIS A 128 -4.97 -7.28 -0.82
N GLU A 129 -3.77 -6.73 -0.57
CA GLU A 129 -2.95 -7.03 0.63
C GLU A 129 -2.55 -8.52 0.75
N GLU A 130 -2.36 -9.19 -0.38
CA GLU A 130 -2.04 -10.63 -0.44
C GLU A 130 -0.58 -10.94 -0.11
N GLN A 131 0.33 -9.99 -0.36
CA GLN A 131 1.76 -10.23 -0.26
C GLN A 131 2.25 -9.81 1.12
N LYS A 132 2.76 -10.77 1.90
CA LYS A 132 3.41 -10.48 3.18
C LYS A 132 4.78 -9.85 2.93
N VAL A 133 4.98 -8.65 3.47
CA VAL A 133 6.25 -7.94 3.40
C VAL A 133 7.06 -8.24 4.65
N VAL A 134 8.35 -8.54 4.46
CA VAL A 134 9.30 -8.70 5.55
C VAL A 134 10.00 -7.36 5.79
N PRO A 135 9.91 -6.78 7.00
CA PRO A 135 10.61 -5.54 7.31
C PRO A 135 12.12 -5.77 7.28
N ARG A 136 12.86 -4.81 6.71
CA ARG A 136 14.33 -4.80 6.70
C ARG A 136 14.84 -3.92 7.84
N CYS A 137 15.83 -4.40 8.58
CA CYS A 137 16.59 -3.60 9.53
C CYS A 137 17.47 -2.60 8.77
N ILE A 138 17.31 -1.30 9.07
CA ILE A 138 18.14 -0.24 8.49
C ILE A 138 19.29 0.13 9.44
N ALA A 139 19.02 0.13 10.74
CA ALA A 139 19.99 0.47 11.78
C ALA A 139 19.99 -0.63 12.84
N MET A 140 21.16 -1.25 13.04
CA MET A 140 21.37 -2.28 14.05
C MET A 140 21.29 -1.67 15.45
N ALA A 141 20.66 -2.39 16.37
CA ALA A 141 20.74 -2.13 17.80
C ALA A 141 21.76 -3.10 18.40
N TYR A 142 22.42 -2.69 19.48
CA TYR A 142 23.43 -3.50 20.17
C TYR A 142 23.12 -3.59 21.66
N HIS A 143 23.50 -4.70 22.27
CA HIS A 143 23.55 -4.85 23.72
C HIS A 143 24.70 -4.02 24.31
N PRO A 144 24.71 -3.79 25.65
CA PRO A 144 25.85 -3.15 26.32
C PRO A 144 27.19 -3.85 26.05
N ASP A 145 27.15 -5.17 25.87
CA ASP A 145 28.31 -6.02 25.56
C ASP A 145 28.77 -5.92 24.09
N GLY A 146 28.09 -5.12 23.27
CA GLY A 146 28.40 -4.93 21.85
C GLY A 146 27.83 -5.99 20.92
N THR A 147 27.10 -6.98 21.42
CA THR A 147 26.44 -8.00 20.57
C THR A 147 25.25 -7.39 19.81
N PRO A 148 25.03 -7.72 18.53
CA PRO A 148 23.90 -7.20 17.76
C PRO A 148 22.57 -7.79 18.26
N LYS A 149 21.63 -6.92 18.63
CA LYS A 149 20.29 -7.32 19.08
C LYS A 149 19.39 -7.58 17.88
N ARG A 150 18.84 -8.80 17.77
CA ARG A 150 18.00 -9.18 16.63
C ARG A 150 16.58 -9.56 17.06
N SER A 151 15.61 -8.99 16.34
CA SER A 151 14.18 -9.28 16.47
C SER A 151 13.71 -10.28 15.42
N VAL A 152 12.92 -11.26 15.85
CA VAL A 152 12.35 -12.31 15.01
C VAL A 152 11.44 -11.73 13.92
N GLY A 153 11.59 -12.24 12.69
CA GLY A 153 10.79 -11.83 11.53
C GLY A 153 11.28 -10.55 10.85
N ILE A 154 12.44 -10.02 11.24
CA ILE A 154 13.12 -8.91 10.57
C ILE A 154 14.24 -9.44 9.68
N PHE A 155 14.36 -8.91 8.48
CA PHE A 155 15.46 -9.17 7.58
C PHE A 155 16.65 -8.29 7.92
N TYR A 156 17.82 -8.90 8.09
CA TYR A 156 19.06 -8.21 8.40
C TYR A 156 20.05 -8.32 7.23
N SER A 157 20.66 -7.21 6.84
CA SER A 157 21.53 -7.13 5.67
C SER A 157 22.94 -7.69 5.88
N ASP A 158 23.42 -7.70 7.12
CA ASP A 158 24.72 -8.27 7.53
C ASP A 158 24.75 -9.79 7.34
N ILE A 159 23.69 -10.47 7.77
CA ILE A 159 23.52 -11.92 7.64
C ILE A 159 22.74 -12.31 6.37
N ASN A 160 22.21 -11.33 5.63
CA ASN A 160 21.40 -11.49 4.43
C ASN A 160 20.23 -12.50 4.58
N MET A 161 19.63 -12.57 5.77
CA MET A 161 18.54 -13.50 6.08
C MET A 161 17.54 -12.92 7.08
N VAL A 162 16.38 -13.57 7.17
CA VAL A 162 15.33 -13.23 8.13
C VAL A 162 15.63 -13.93 9.44
N TRP A 163 15.69 -13.18 10.54
CA TRP A 163 15.94 -13.76 11.85
C TRP A 163 14.78 -14.64 12.29
N THR A 164 15.03 -15.91 12.56
CA THR A 164 14.04 -16.86 13.09
C THR A 164 14.25 -17.10 14.59
N LYS A 165 13.31 -17.77 15.25
CA LYS A 165 13.36 -18.01 16.70
C LYS A 165 14.48 -18.97 17.11
N ASP A 166 14.87 -19.87 16.22
CA ASP A 166 15.82 -20.95 16.50
C ASP A 166 17.27 -20.54 16.24
N MET A 167 17.50 -19.29 15.80
CA MET A 167 18.84 -18.74 15.57
C MET A 167 19.40 -18.15 16.85
N ASP A 168 20.65 -18.48 17.19
CA ASP A 168 21.33 -17.93 18.36
C ASP A 168 22.17 -16.71 18.00
N GLU A 169 22.02 -15.62 18.74
CA GLU A 169 22.77 -14.37 18.54
C GLU A 169 24.28 -14.57 18.70
N SER A 170 24.72 -15.55 19.50
CA SER A 170 26.13 -15.86 19.75
C SER A 170 26.87 -16.36 18.49
N GLU A 171 26.20 -17.18 17.67
CA GLU A 171 26.75 -17.71 16.43
C GLU A 171 26.84 -16.63 15.33
N TYR A 172 26.00 -15.60 15.43
CA TYR A 172 25.89 -14.51 14.46
C TYR A 172 26.50 -13.17 14.91
N ALA A 173 27.26 -13.17 16.02
CA ALA A 173 27.90 -11.97 16.56
C ALA A 173 29.15 -11.55 15.76
N ASN A 174 29.89 -12.50 15.19
CA ASN A 174 31.21 -12.29 14.58
C ASN A 174 31.25 -12.68 13.08
N LEU A 175 30.21 -12.35 12.30
CA LEU A 175 30.21 -12.60 10.85
C LEU A 175 30.66 -11.36 10.06
N GLU A 176 31.94 -11.01 10.19
CA GLU A 176 32.64 -10.35 9.08
C GLU A 176 32.99 -11.46 8.07
N ASN A 177 32.30 -11.50 6.93
CA ASN A 177 32.70 -12.28 5.75
C ASN A 177 32.65 -13.81 5.86
N ARG A 178 31.45 -14.41 5.94
CA ARG A 178 31.27 -15.78 5.41
C ARG A 178 30.47 -15.76 4.12
N GLU A 179 31.18 -15.96 3.02
CA GLU A 179 30.64 -16.49 1.77
C GLU A 179 29.81 -17.74 2.10
N TYR A 180 28.55 -17.75 1.65
CA TYR A 180 27.68 -18.92 1.54
C TYR A 180 27.73 -19.94 2.70
N ILE A 181 26.87 -19.75 3.71
CA ILE A 181 26.39 -20.90 4.48
C ILE A 181 25.55 -21.75 3.53
N LYS A 182 26.17 -22.80 3.01
CA LYS A 182 25.54 -23.87 2.26
C LYS A 182 24.50 -24.49 3.19
N SER A 183 23.23 -24.07 3.07
CA SER A 183 22.14 -24.78 3.71
C SER A 183 22.11 -26.17 3.09
N GLU A 184 22.67 -27.16 3.80
CA GLU A 184 22.41 -28.55 3.44
C GLU A 184 20.90 -28.73 3.49
N THR A 185 20.30 -28.95 2.33
CA THR A 185 18.91 -29.35 2.24
C THR A 185 18.78 -30.69 2.93
N ILE A 186 18.47 -30.67 4.22
CA ILE A 186 18.09 -31.86 4.98
C ILE A 186 16.73 -32.27 4.41
N ALA A 187 16.75 -33.29 3.55
CA ALA A 187 15.54 -33.89 3.04
C ALA A 187 14.78 -34.49 4.23
N VAL A 188 13.62 -33.92 4.55
CA VAL A 188 12.67 -34.47 5.53
C VAL A 188 11.98 -35.67 4.87
N THR A 189 12.71 -36.77 4.69
CA THR A 189 12.11 -38.05 4.33
C THR A 189 12.39 -39.06 5.42
N ASP A 190 11.29 -39.68 5.83
CA ASP A 190 11.10 -40.62 6.91
C ASP A 190 12.13 -41.77 6.89
N LYS A 191 12.62 -42.13 8.09
CA LYS A 191 13.55 -43.25 8.42
C LYS A 191 15.06 -42.99 8.27
N GLN A 192 15.66 -42.42 9.32
CA GLN A 192 17.05 -42.71 9.65
C GLN A 192 17.12 -44.14 10.21
N PHE A 193 17.64 -45.08 9.43
CA PHE A 193 17.96 -46.44 9.88
C PHE A 193 19.34 -46.37 10.55
N THR A 194 19.37 -46.27 11.88
CA THR A 194 20.60 -46.49 12.65
C THR A 194 20.88 -47.99 12.66
N GLY A 195 21.87 -48.41 11.90
CA GLY A 195 22.46 -49.74 12.05
C GLY A 195 23.46 -49.70 13.19
N ASP A 196 23.12 -50.32 14.32
CA ASP A 196 24.09 -50.66 15.36
C ASP A 196 25.08 -51.71 14.83
N MET A 197 26.37 -51.50 15.06
CA MET A 197 27.40 -52.55 15.10
C MET A 197 27.88 -52.73 16.54
#